data_AF-A0A395XI18-F1
#
_entry.id   AF-A0A395XI18-F1
#
_cell.length_a   1.000
_cell.length_b   1.000
_cell.length_c   1.000
_cell.angle_alpha   90.00
_cell.angle_beta   90.00
_cell.angle_gamma   90.00
#
_symmetry.space_group_name_H-M   'P 1'
#
loop_
_entity.id
_entity.type
_entity.pdbx_description
1 polymer ?
#
loop_
_entity_poly.entity_id
_entity_poly.type
_entity_poly.pdbx_seq_one_letter_code
_entity_poly.pdbx_strand_id
1 'polypeptide(L)'
;MGRKKILDLQSHKFSLDISGENKRVLDSETNAFGLKYGPFINFMLSRFCRMSDDIKEVINIALINKCEELNKQLAVCGEGFEKQNIEQKKAECLDIFKIINNGKELDSNILSPIMRKIMIQDGYAILPKDWIILNEEDAIHCQYVGVVECRNFSKYGIPHFAFFLLEKYDAVYYDEICDLCCQKWEEFTEILKKQVDLIPDSERPGSYLNGEEYLQAPNIGIFPIKDSTEKESGQEFPYGAMVVRTNTDIEDN
;
A
#
# COMPACT_ATOMS: atom_id res chain seq x y z
N MET A 1 -22.48 -55.63 -17.99
CA MET A 1 -22.49 -54.56 -19.03
C MET A 1 -22.96 -53.27 -18.39
N GLY A 2 -22.04 -52.33 -18.14
CA GLY A 2 -22.38 -51.04 -17.55
C GLY A 2 -23.25 -50.24 -18.50
N ARG A 3 -24.45 -49.85 -18.05
CA ARG A 3 -25.27 -48.86 -18.75
C ARG A 3 -24.43 -47.57 -18.84
N LYS A 4 -23.98 -47.23 -20.05
CA LYS A 4 -23.45 -45.90 -20.34
C LYS A 4 -24.54 -44.90 -19.95
N LYS A 5 -24.30 -44.15 -18.87
CA LYS A 5 -25.11 -42.97 -18.54
C LYS A 5 -24.95 -42.01 -19.71
N ILE A 6 -26.05 -41.83 -20.45
CA ILE A 6 -26.18 -40.70 -21.37
C ILE A 6 -26.16 -39.47 -20.46
N LEU A 7 -25.09 -38.66 -20.56
CA LEU A 7 -25.03 -37.34 -19.96
C LEU A 7 -26.08 -36.49 -20.69
N ASP A 8 -27.16 -36.15 -20.00
CA ASP A 8 -28.01 -35.05 -20.43
C ASP A 8 -27.17 -33.77 -20.33
N LEU A 9 -26.78 -33.24 -21.50
CA LEU A 9 -25.91 -32.06 -21.60
C LEU A 9 -26.58 -30.78 -21.08
N GLN A 10 -27.88 -30.80 -20.75
CA GLN A 10 -28.62 -29.61 -20.31
C GLN A 10 -28.69 -29.42 -18.79
N SER A 11 -28.58 -30.47 -17.98
CA SER A 11 -28.56 -30.32 -16.52
C SER A 11 -27.85 -31.47 -15.82
N HIS A 12 -26.94 -31.14 -14.90
CA HIS A 12 -26.19 -32.10 -14.12
C HIS A 12 -26.61 -31.99 -12.65
N LYS A 13 -27.08 -33.11 -12.08
CA LYS A 13 -27.44 -33.19 -10.67
C LYS A 13 -26.34 -33.90 -9.90
N PHE A 14 -25.92 -33.30 -8.80
CA PHE A 14 -24.97 -33.86 -7.86
C PHE A 14 -25.36 -33.43 -6.44
N SER A 15 -24.83 -34.13 -5.45
CA SER A 15 -25.01 -33.76 -4.04
C SER A 15 -23.88 -32.83 -3.62
N LEU A 16 -24.23 -31.76 -2.89
CA LEU A 16 -23.28 -30.81 -2.32
C LEU A 16 -23.39 -30.89 -0.80
N ASP A 17 -22.24 -30.88 -0.13
CA ASP A 17 -22.18 -30.65 1.32
C ASP A 17 -21.98 -29.15 1.56
N ILE A 18 -22.79 -28.59 2.46
CA ILE A 18 -22.77 -27.16 2.76
C ILE A 18 -22.80 -26.98 4.27
N SER A 19 -21.96 -26.08 4.78
CA SER A 19 -21.93 -25.80 6.22
C SER A 19 -23.28 -25.22 6.68
N GLY A 20 -23.61 -25.41 7.97
CA GLY A 20 -24.85 -24.90 8.53
C GLY A 20 -24.99 -23.37 8.47
N GLU A 21 -23.88 -22.64 8.44
CA GLU A 21 -23.86 -21.18 8.26
C GLU A 21 -24.11 -20.80 6.80
N ASN A 22 -23.40 -21.43 5.86
CA ASN A 22 -23.60 -21.19 4.43
C ASN A 22 -25.00 -21.60 3.97
N LYS A 23 -25.59 -22.63 4.58
CA LYS A 23 -27.00 -22.98 4.33
C LYS A 23 -27.95 -21.85 4.73
N ARG A 24 -27.75 -21.24 5.91
CA ARG A 24 -28.59 -20.12 6.38
C ARG A 24 -28.50 -18.92 5.44
N VAL A 25 -27.29 -18.60 4.97
CA VAL A 25 -27.09 -17.55 3.96
C VAL A 25 -27.80 -17.92 2.66
N LEU A 26 -27.61 -19.14 2.17
CA LEU A 26 -28.24 -19.62 0.95
C LEU A 26 -29.78 -19.58 1.03
N ASP A 27 -30.37 -19.94 2.17
CA ASP A 27 -31.82 -19.84 2.44
C ASP A 27 -32.30 -18.39 2.37
N SER A 28 -31.57 -17.46 2.99
CA SER A 28 -31.90 -16.03 2.96
C SER A 28 -31.85 -15.47 1.55
N GLU A 29 -30.77 -15.73 0.83
CA GLU A 29 -30.55 -15.22 -0.53
C GLU A 29 -31.54 -15.83 -1.54
N THR A 30 -31.80 -17.14 -1.46
CA THR A 30 -32.79 -17.77 -2.35
C THR A 30 -34.19 -17.20 -2.17
N ASN A 31 -34.59 -16.90 -0.93
CA ASN A 31 -35.85 -16.24 -0.65
C ASN A 31 -35.88 -14.81 -1.21
N ALA A 32 -34.81 -14.03 -1.01
CA ALA A 32 -34.70 -12.66 -1.49
C ALA A 32 -34.76 -12.56 -3.02
N PHE A 33 -34.09 -13.47 -3.72
CA PHE A 33 -34.05 -13.53 -5.19
C PHE A 33 -35.24 -14.30 -5.80
N GLY A 34 -36.08 -14.95 -4.99
CA GLY A 34 -37.18 -15.78 -5.48
C GLY A 34 -36.72 -17.00 -6.29
N LEU A 35 -35.51 -17.48 -6.05
CA LEU A 35 -34.88 -18.58 -6.79
C LEU A 35 -34.73 -19.81 -5.90
N LYS A 36 -34.84 -21.01 -6.47
CA LYS A 36 -34.44 -22.25 -5.76
C LYS A 36 -32.91 -22.34 -5.68
N TYR A 37 -32.38 -23.18 -4.78
CA TYR A 37 -30.93 -23.33 -4.57
C TYR A 37 -30.12 -23.54 -5.85
N GLY A 38 -30.48 -24.54 -6.68
CA GLY A 38 -29.76 -24.82 -7.92
C GLY A 38 -29.71 -23.63 -8.88
N PRO A 39 -30.86 -23.04 -9.25
CA PRO A 39 -30.90 -21.81 -10.03
C PRO A 39 -30.08 -20.65 -9.45
N PHE A 40 -30.13 -20.43 -8.13
CA PHE A 40 -29.35 -19.37 -7.48
C PHE A 40 -27.84 -19.63 -7.54
N ILE A 41 -27.40 -20.87 -7.29
CA ILE A 41 -25.99 -21.26 -7.42
C ILE A 41 -25.52 -21.05 -8.87
N ASN A 42 -26.31 -21.48 -9.85
CA ASN A 42 -25.99 -21.25 -11.27
C ASN A 42 -25.94 -19.76 -11.62
N PHE A 43 -26.83 -18.95 -11.05
CA PHE A 43 -26.82 -17.50 -11.20
C PHE A 43 -25.50 -16.91 -10.68
N MET A 44 -25.10 -17.24 -9.44
CA MET A 44 -23.83 -16.80 -8.85
C MET A 44 -22.63 -17.19 -9.72
N LEU A 45 -22.54 -18.44 -10.16
CA LEU A 45 -21.46 -18.91 -11.05
C LEU A 45 -21.44 -18.14 -12.37
N SER A 46 -22.60 -17.84 -12.95
CA SER A 46 -22.70 -17.08 -14.20
C SER A 46 -22.29 -15.62 -14.07
N ARG A 47 -22.48 -15.02 -12.88
CA ARG A 47 -22.19 -13.60 -12.64
C ARG A 47 -20.78 -13.35 -12.11
N PHE A 48 -20.25 -14.23 -11.28
CA PHE A 48 -18.92 -14.05 -10.69
C PHE A 48 -17.82 -14.85 -11.40
N CYS A 49 -18.07 -16.12 -11.73
CA CYS A 49 -17.03 -16.94 -12.38
C CYS A 49 -16.99 -16.77 -13.90
N ARG A 50 -18.08 -16.25 -14.51
CA ARG A 50 -18.20 -16.05 -15.97
C ARG A 50 -18.50 -14.60 -16.36
N MET A 51 -18.11 -13.64 -15.52
CA MET A 51 -18.20 -12.21 -15.86
C MET A 51 -17.36 -11.87 -17.09
N SER A 52 -17.73 -10.78 -17.78
CA SER A 52 -16.91 -10.23 -18.87
C SER A 52 -15.60 -9.67 -18.33
N ASP A 53 -14.58 -9.65 -19.19
CA ASP A 53 -13.24 -9.20 -18.80
C ASP A 53 -13.23 -7.72 -18.40
N ASP A 54 -14.05 -6.86 -19.02
CA ASP A 54 -14.15 -5.45 -18.63
C ASP A 54 -14.64 -5.26 -17.18
N ILE A 55 -15.65 -6.04 -16.76
CA ILE A 55 -16.17 -5.99 -15.38
C ILE A 55 -15.14 -6.60 -14.42
N LYS A 56 -14.50 -7.70 -14.83
CA LYS A 56 -13.44 -8.34 -14.06
C LYS A 56 -12.29 -7.39 -13.77
N GLU A 57 -11.88 -6.60 -14.76
CA GLU A 57 -10.80 -5.63 -14.62
C GLU A 57 -11.16 -4.53 -13.60
N VAL A 58 -12.38 -4.00 -13.66
CA VAL A 58 -12.87 -3.01 -12.68
C VAL A 58 -12.82 -3.57 -11.25
N ILE A 59 -13.27 -4.81 -11.06
CA ILE A 59 -13.26 -5.47 -9.75
C ILE A 59 -11.81 -5.76 -9.31
N ASN A 60 -10.95 -6.22 -10.22
CA ASN A 60 -9.54 -6.47 -9.94
C ASN A 60 -8.84 -5.20 -9.44
N ILE A 61 -9.01 -4.07 -10.12
CA ILE A 61 -8.45 -2.78 -9.70
C ILE A 61 -8.94 -2.41 -8.29
N ALA A 62 -10.24 -2.55 -8.03
CA ALA A 62 -10.80 -2.25 -6.70
C ALA A 62 -10.23 -3.16 -5.60
N LEU A 63 -10.08 -4.45 -5.87
CA LEU A 63 -9.51 -5.42 -4.93
C LEU A 63 -8.02 -5.16 -4.67
N ILE A 64 -7.24 -4.85 -5.72
CA ILE A 64 -5.81 -4.51 -5.61
C ILE A 64 -5.64 -3.27 -4.75
N ASN A 65 -6.36 -2.17 -5.08
CA ASN A 65 -6.31 -0.94 -4.30
C ASN A 65 -6.71 -1.17 -2.84
N LYS A 66 -7.72 -2.01 -2.59
CA LYS A 66 -8.13 -2.34 -1.22
C LYS A 66 -7.06 -3.12 -0.47
N CYS A 67 -6.41 -4.08 -1.12
CA CYS A 67 -5.29 -4.81 -0.54
C CYS A 67 -4.10 -3.89 -0.24
N GLU A 68 -3.79 -2.92 -1.10
CA GLU A 68 -2.76 -1.91 -0.85
C GLU A 68 -3.10 -1.04 0.37
N GLU A 69 -4.34 -0.56 0.48
CA GLU A 69 -4.83 0.20 1.63
C GLU A 69 -4.68 -0.62 2.94
N LEU A 70 -5.08 -1.89 2.91
CA LEU A 70 -4.96 -2.79 4.06
C LEU A 70 -3.49 -3.08 4.40
N ASN A 71 -2.59 -3.17 3.42
CA ASN A 71 -1.15 -3.28 3.66
C ASN A 71 -0.60 -2.04 4.37
N LYS A 72 -0.99 -0.84 3.92
CA LYS A 72 -0.62 0.42 4.59
C LYS A 72 -1.11 0.45 6.03
N GLN A 73 -2.32 -0.04 6.30
CA GLN A 73 -2.85 -0.16 7.66
C GLN A 73 -2.09 -1.20 8.50
N LEU A 74 -1.74 -2.36 7.94
CA LEU A 74 -0.96 -3.39 8.64
C LEU A 74 0.45 -2.92 9.00
N ALA A 75 1.07 -2.09 8.17
CA ALA A 75 2.40 -1.55 8.42
C ALA A 75 2.43 -0.61 9.65
N VAL A 76 1.31 0.05 9.96
CA VAL A 76 1.21 1.01 11.08
C VAL A 76 0.43 0.45 12.29
N CYS A 77 -0.28 -0.66 12.12
CA CYS A 77 -1.06 -1.28 13.18
C CYS A 77 -0.15 -2.02 14.17
N GLY A 78 -0.32 -1.75 15.47
CA GLY A 78 0.30 -2.55 16.53
C GLY A 78 -0.24 -3.99 16.57
N GLU A 79 0.38 -4.85 17.39
CA GLU A 79 -0.12 -6.22 17.57
C GLU A 79 -1.48 -6.24 18.29
N GLY A 80 -2.36 -7.18 17.93
CA GLY A 80 -3.64 -7.40 18.61
C GLY A 80 -4.82 -7.70 17.68
N PHE A 81 -6.04 -7.55 18.22
CA PHE A 81 -7.30 -7.85 17.51
C PHE A 81 -7.53 -7.01 16.26
N GLU A 82 -7.03 -5.77 16.22
CA GLU A 82 -7.15 -4.89 15.06
C GLU A 82 -6.36 -5.43 13.87
N LYS A 83 -5.13 -5.90 14.11
CA LYS A 83 -4.29 -6.54 13.10
C LYS A 83 -4.98 -7.78 12.52
N GLN A 84 -5.54 -8.65 13.38
CA GLN A 84 -6.28 -9.84 12.94
C GLN A 84 -7.48 -9.49 12.05
N ASN A 85 -8.23 -8.44 12.39
CA ASN A 85 -9.36 -7.98 11.58
C ASN A 85 -8.91 -7.45 10.20
N ILE A 86 -7.79 -6.71 10.15
CA ILE A 86 -7.24 -6.20 8.89
C ILE A 86 -6.70 -7.36 8.02
N GLU A 87 -6.01 -8.32 8.64
CA GLU A 87 -5.55 -9.55 7.97
C GLU A 87 -6.71 -10.38 7.43
N GLN A 88 -7.81 -10.51 8.18
CA GLN A 88 -9.01 -11.21 7.74
C GLN A 88 -9.65 -10.53 6.52
N LYS A 89 -9.83 -9.20 6.56
CA LYS A 89 -10.35 -8.43 5.42
C LYS A 89 -9.46 -8.55 4.19
N LYS A 90 -8.14 -8.59 4.38
CA LYS A 90 -7.18 -8.79 3.30
C LYS A 90 -7.31 -10.19 2.71
N ALA A 91 -7.44 -11.23 3.55
CA ALA A 91 -7.68 -12.59 3.11
C ALA A 91 -8.97 -12.70 2.28
N GLU A 92 -10.06 -12.06 2.73
CA GLU A 92 -11.32 -12.00 1.97
C GLU A 92 -11.14 -11.36 0.58
N CYS A 93 -10.38 -10.26 0.48
CA CYS A 93 -10.10 -9.63 -0.82
C CYS A 93 -9.32 -10.57 -1.76
N LEU A 94 -8.32 -11.27 -1.21
CA LEU A 94 -7.51 -12.23 -1.97
C LEU A 94 -8.32 -13.45 -2.41
N ASP A 95 -9.23 -13.95 -1.58
CA ASP A 95 -10.13 -15.05 -1.92
C ASP A 95 -11.09 -14.66 -3.05
N ILE A 96 -11.68 -13.46 -3.01
CA ILE A 96 -12.52 -12.95 -4.08
C ILE A 96 -11.71 -12.82 -5.38
N PHE A 97 -10.51 -12.24 -5.31
CA PHE A 97 -9.61 -12.13 -6.47
C PHE A 97 -9.34 -13.50 -7.08
N LYS A 98 -9.05 -14.51 -6.24
CA LYS A 98 -8.80 -15.88 -6.67
C LYS A 98 -10.02 -16.50 -7.34
N ILE A 99 -11.23 -16.28 -6.80
CA ILE A 99 -12.48 -16.79 -7.38
C ILE A 99 -12.72 -16.22 -8.79
N ILE A 100 -12.59 -14.90 -8.97
CA ILE A 100 -12.90 -14.25 -10.25
C ILE A 100 -11.80 -14.42 -11.31
N ASN A 101 -10.58 -14.76 -10.89
CA ASN A 101 -9.43 -15.00 -11.77
C ASN A 101 -9.08 -16.50 -11.94
N ASN A 102 -10.08 -17.38 -11.83
CA ASN A 102 -9.94 -18.83 -12.10
C ASN A 102 -8.87 -19.51 -11.24
N GLY A 103 -8.80 -19.15 -9.96
CA GLY A 103 -7.87 -19.73 -9.01
C GLY A 103 -6.47 -19.12 -9.03
N LYS A 104 -6.20 -18.12 -9.89
CA LYS A 104 -4.92 -17.40 -9.89
C LYS A 104 -4.81 -16.52 -8.65
N GLU A 105 -3.66 -16.60 -8.01
CA GLU A 105 -3.33 -15.74 -6.88
C GLU A 105 -2.84 -14.38 -7.39
N LEU A 106 -3.10 -13.35 -6.60
CA LEU A 106 -2.60 -12.01 -6.88
C LEU A 106 -1.08 -12.03 -6.70
N ASP A 107 -0.34 -11.66 -7.76
CA ASP A 107 1.11 -11.59 -7.70
C ASP A 107 1.52 -10.53 -6.66
N SER A 108 2.42 -10.89 -5.74
CA SER A 108 2.99 -9.97 -4.76
C SER A 108 3.63 -8.75 -5.43
N ASN A 109 4.10 -8.88 -6.67
CA ASN A 109 4.66 -7.77 -7.45
C ASN A 109 3.60 -6.76 -7.93
N ILE A 110 2.32 -7.13 -7.97
CA ILE A 110 1.22 -6.21 -8.27
C ILE A 110 0.81 -5.43 -7.01
N LEU A 111 1.06 -6.01 -5.82
CA LEU A 111 0.82 -5.37 -4.51
C LEU A 111 2.02 -4.56 -4.00
N SER A 112 3.20 -4.71 -4.60
CA SER A 112 4.31 -3.80 -4.36
C SER A 112 3.97 -2.45 -4.97
N PRO A 113 4.23 -1.33 -4.27
CA PRO A 113 3.96 -0.01 -4.79
C PRO A 113 4.50 0.11 -6.21
N ILE A 114 3.66 0.57 -7.14
CA ILE A 114 4.10 0.81 -8.52
C ILE A 114 5.27 1.78 -8.44
N MET A 115 6.45 1.35 -8.86
CA MET A 115 7.65 2.18 -8.79
C MET A 115 7.76 3.02 -10.06
N ARG A 116 8.34 4.21 -9.93
CA ARG A 116 8.80 5.04 -11.04
C ARG A 116 10.30 5.21 -10.99
N LYS A 117 10.89 5.42 -12.16
CA LYS A 117 12.30 5.71 -12.34
C LYS A 117 12.47 7.19 -12.70
N ILE A 118 13.25 7.93 -11.93
CA ILE A 118 13.59 9.34 -12.21
C ILE A 118 15.09 9.42 -12.44
N MET A 119 15.49 10.04 -13.56
CA MET A 119 16.91 10.23 -13.88
C MET A 119 17.53 11.30 -12.99
N ILE A 120 18.73 11.03 -12.49
CA ILE A 120 19.55 11.98 -11.71
C ILE A 120 20.94 12.10 -12.35
N GLN A 121 21.79 13.01 -11.87
CA GLN A 121 23.05 13.39 -12.54
C GLN A 121 23.96 12.18 -12.88
N ASP A 122 24.05 11.20 -11.99
CA ASP A 122 24.98 10.06 -12.03
C ASP A 122 24.27 8.70 -11.92
N GLY A 123 22.97 8.66 -12.24
CA GLY A 123 22.18 7.44 -12.15
C GLY A 123 20.69 7.68 -12.22
N TYR A 124 19.93 6.97 -11.39
CA TYR A 124 18.49 7.14 -11.27
C TYR A 124 17.96 6.79 -9.89
N ALA A 125 16.87 7.44 -9.49
CA ALA A 125 16.09 7.10 -8.30
C ALA A 125 14.95 6.14 -8.67
N ILE A 126 14.75 5.10 -7.86
CA ILE A 126 13.56 4.25 -7.90
C ILE A 126 12.69 4.67 -6.71
N LEU A 127 11.51 5.23 -6.98
CA LEU A 127 10.61 5.77 -5.95
C LEU A 127 9.18 5.24 -6.16
N PRO A 128 8.37 5.07 -5.11
CA PRO A 128 6.94 4.80 -5.27
C PRO A 128 6.24 5.90 -6.09
N LYS A 129 5.31 5.48 -6.95
CA LYS A 129 4.58 6.37 -7.87
C LYS A 129 3.57 7.26 -7.15
N ASP A 130 3.11 6.86 -5.96
CA ASP A 130 2.19 7.62 -5.13
C ASP A 130 2.87 8.71 -4.30
N TRP A 131 4.19 8.79 -4.28
CA TRP A 131 4.92 9.88 -3.63
C TRP A 131 4.83 11.18 -4.42
N ILE A 132 4.73 12.31 -3.72
CA ILE A 132 4.75 13.64 -4.34
C ILE A 132 6.21 14.06 -4.55
N ILE A 133 6.60 14.45 -5.76
CA ILE A 133 7.94 15.00 -6.02
C ILE A 133 7.90 16.51 -5.90
N LEU A 134 8.80 17.05 -5.09
CA LEU A 134 8.89 18.47 -4.82
C LEU A 134 9.50 19.26 -5.99
N ASN A 135 10.57 18.74 -6.60
CA ASN A 135 11.34 19.40 -7.66
C ASN A 135 11.83 18.39 -8.71
N GLU A 136 10.89 17.79 -9.45
CA GLU A 136 11.22 16.74 -10.44
C GLU A 136 12.04 17.28 -11.61
N GLU A 137 11.80 18.54 -11.96
CA GLU A 137 12.50 19.31 -12.99
C GLU A 137 14.02 19.42 -12.74
N ASP A 138 14.43 19.46 -11.47
CA ASP A 138 15.84 19.63 -11.09
C ASP A 138 16.56 18.28 -10.94
N ALA A 139 15.82 17.17 -10.95
CA ALA A 139 16.34 15.85 -10.61
C ALA A 139 17.58 15.47 -11.43
N ILE A 140 17.58 15.76 -12.74
CA ILE A 140 18.67 15.41 -13.66
C ILE A 140 19.99 16.14 -13.36
N HIS A 141 19.94 17.23 -12.59
CA HIS A 141 21.11 18.01 -12.16
C HIS A 141 21.52 17.70 -10.71
N CYS A 142 20.76 16.87 -10.00
CA CYS A 142 20.95 16.55 -8.60
C CYS A 142 21.66 15.20 -8.43
N GLN A 143 22.36 15.02 -7.31
CA GLN A 143 22.99 13.75 -6.94
C GLN A 143 22.32 13.12 -5.71
N TYR A 144 21.71 13.93 -4.86
CA TYR A 144 21.12 13.47 -3.62
C TYR A 144 19.60 13.38 -3.75
N VAL A 145 19.04 12.33 -3.16
CA VAL A 145 17.59 12.12 -3.09
C VAL A 145 17.22 11.98 -1.62
N GLY A 146 16.24 12.76 -1.19
CA GLY A 146 15.71 12.69 0.17
C GLY A 146 14.20 12.47 0.16
N VAL A 147 13.71 12.04 1.31
CA VAL A 147 12.29 11.87 1.60
C VAL A 147 11.90 12.73 2.80
N VAL A 148 10.73 13.37 2.71
CA VAL A 148 10.07 14.01 3.84
C VAL A 148 9.05 13.04 4.39
N GLU A 149 9.27 12.63 5.62
CA GLU A 149 8.40 11.73 6.38
C GLU A 149 7.74 12.49 7.52
N CYS A 150 6.52 12.09 7.88
CA CYS A 150 5.84 12.66 9.02
C CYS A 150 5.46 11.58 10.03
N ARG A 151 5.84 11.77 11.30
CA ARG A 151 5.31 10.93 12.38
C ARG A 151 3.79 11.04 12.39
N ASN A 152 3.11 9.91 12.57
CA ASN A 152 1.64 9.81 12.53
C ASN A 152 1.02 10.21 11.16
N PHE A 153 1.77 10.14 10.05
CA PHE A 153 1.27 10.52 8.71
C PHE A 153 -0.10 9.93 8.37
N SER A 154 -0.33 8.64 8.64
CA SER A 154 -1.61 7.97 8.37
C SER A 154 -2.80 8.58 9.12
N LYS A 155 -2.59 9.05 10.36
CA LYS A 155 -3.65 9.70 11.18
C LYS A 155 -4.06 11.04 10.60
N TYR A 156 -3.11 11.75 9.97
CA TYR A 156 -3.30 13.08 9.42
C TYR A 156 -3.47 13.08 7.89
N GLY A 157 -3.51 11.90 7.25
CA GLY A 157 -3.63 11.77 5.80
C GLY A 157 -2.45 12.33 5.01
N ILE A 158 -1.26 12.41 5.61
CA ILE A 158 -0.10 13.06 5.02
C ILE A 158 0.57 12.11 4.01
N PRO A 159 0.76 12.51 2.74
CA PRO A 159 1.48 11.70 1.77
C PRO A 159 3.00 11.74 2.03
N HIS A 160 3.74 10.84 1.38
CA HIS A 160 5.20 10.91 1.36
C HIS A 160 5.65 11.90 0.26
N PHE A 161 6.70 12.65 0.55
CA PHE A 161 7.30 13.57 -0.41
C PHE A 161 8.75 13.17 -0.67
N ALA A 162 9.20 13.28 -1.92
CA ALA A 162 10.61 13.15 -2.26
C ALA A 162 11.13 14.40 -2.95
N PHE A 163 12.40 14.69 -2.73
CA PHE A 163 13.09 15.86 -3.25
C PHE A 163 14.49 15.50 -3.71
N PHE A 164 15.04 16.37 -4.55
CA PHE A 164 16.36 16.22 -5.14
C PHE A 164 17.25 17.40 -4.74
N LEU A 165 18.51 17.13 -4.38
CA LEU A 165 19.51 18.14 -4.07
C LEU A 165 20.82 17.87 -4.83
N LEU A 166 21.55 18.93 -5.16
CA LEU A 166 22.89 18.81 -5.74
C LEU A 166 23.88 18.19 -4.74
N GLU A 167 23.72 18.50 -3.46
CA GLU A 167 24.59 18.03 -2.38
C GLU A 167 23.78 17.31 -1.30
N LYS A 168 24.48 16.71 -0.33
CA LYS A 168 23.83 16.02 0.79
C LYS A 168 22.98 16.98 1.59
N TYR A 169 21.83 16.51 2.06
CA TYR A 169 20.96 17.27 2.94
C TYR A 169 21.71 17.78 4.18
N ASP A 170 21.49 19.05 4.48
CA ASP A 170 21.84 19.73 5.72
C ASP A 170 20.60 20.48 6.23
N ALA A 171 20.53 20.72 7.54
CA ALA A 171 19.40 21.34 8.21
C ALA A 171 19.06 22.75 7.68
N VAL A 172 20.00 23.41 7.00
CA VAL A 172 19.75 24.69 6.31
C VAL A 172 18.69 24.59 5.21
N TYR A 173 18.48 23.41 4.63
CA TYR A 173 17.47 23.17 3.60
C TYR A 173 16.08 22.86 4.17
N TYR A 174 15.92 22.76 5.49
CA TYR A 174 14.66 22.32 6.12
C TYR A 174 13.48 23.22 5.74
N ASP A 175 13.65 24.54 5.88
CA ASP A 175 12.58 25.51 5.58
C ASP A 175 12.23 25.53 4.09
N GLU A 176 13.24 25.49 3.21
CA GLU A 176 13.04 25.44 1.75
C GLU A 176 12.26 24.19 1.31
N ILE A 177 12.61 23.02 1.87
CA ILE A 177 11.91 21.77 1.58
C ILE A 177 10.47 21.81 2.10
N CYS A 178 10.25 22.37 3.30
CA CYS A 178 8.90 22.56 3.85
C CYS A 178 8.05 23.51 3.00
N ASP A 179 8.65 24.58 2.45
CA ASP A 179 7.98 25.50 1.54
C ASP A 179 7.57 24.79 0.24
N LEU A 180 8.44 23.95 -0.33
CA LEU A 180 8.11 23.12 -1.49
C LEU A 180 6.97 22.14 -1.20
N CYS A 181 6.95 21.52 0.00
CA CYS A 181 5.83 20.68 0.43
C CYS A 181 4.51 21.47 0.46
N CYS A 182 4.52 22.69 1.03
CA CYS A 182 3.34 23.57 1.05
C CYS A 182 2.87 23.95 -0.36
N GLN A 183 3.80 24.15 -1.30
CA GLN A 183 3.48 24.48 -2.70
C GLN A 183 2.87 23.30 -3.45
N LYS A 184 3.36 22.07 -3.21
CA LYS A 184 2.83 20.86 -3.89
C LYS A 184 1.59 20.28 -3.23
N TRP A 185 1.41 20.50 -1.93
CA TRP A 185 0.28 19.99 -1.14
C TRP A 185 -0.12 21.01 -0.08
N GLU A 186 -1.15 21.80 -0.38
CA GLU A 186 -1.57 22.97 0.41
C GLU A 186 -1.84 22.65 1.90
N GLU A 187 -2.36 21.44 2.18
CA GLU A 187 -2.66 20.95 3.53
C GLU A 187 -1.41 20.82 4.42
N PHE A 188 -0.20 20.77 3.84
CA PHE A 188 1.06 20.72 4.58
C PHE A 188 1.24 21.93 5.50
N THR A 189 0.69 23.09 5.12
CA THR A 189 0.72 24.31 5.95
C THR A 189 0.07 24.08 7.32
N GLU A 190 -1.03 23.32 7.36
CA GLU A 190 -1.71 23.00 8.61
C GLU A 190 -0.96 21.93 9.42
N ILE A 191 -0.20 21.05 8.75
CA ILE A 191 0.66 20.07 9.42
C ILE A 191 1.79 20.76 10.16
N LEU A 192 2.45 21.75 9.53
CA LEU A 192 3.51 22.54 10.17
C LEU A 192 3.03 23.20 11.47
N LYS A 193 1.82 23.77 11.47
CA LYS A 193 1.20 24.40 12.65
C LYS A 193 0.81 23.42 13.75
N LYS A 194 0.64 22.13 13.41
CA LYS A 194 0.27 21.07 14.35
C LYS A 194 1.48 20.40 15.00
N GLN A 195 2.70 20.73 14.58
CA GLN A 195 3.90 20.26 15.28
C GLN A 195 3.91 20.83 16.71
N VAL A 196 4.30 19.99 17.65
CA VAL A 196 4.40 20.34 19.07
C VAL A 196 5.85 20.19 19.46
N ASP A 197 6.40 21.17 20.16
CA ASP A 197 7.74 21.09 20.74
C ASP A 197 7.69 20.47 22.14
N LEU A 198 8.75 19.78 22.52
CA LEU A 198 8.89 19.24 23.87
C LEU A 198 9.09 20.37 24.89
N ILE A 199 8.35 20.29 26.00
CA ILE A 199 8.45 21.20 27.15
C ILE A 199 9.20 20.49 28.27
N PRO A 200 10.47 20.84 28.55
CA PRO A 200 11.25 20.21 29.63
C PRO A 200 10.61 20.42 31.00
N ASP A 201 10.59 19.37 31.84
CA ASP A 201 10.17 19.45 33.23
C ASP A 201 11.33 19.97 34.10
N SER A 202 11.22 21.22 34.57
CA SER A 202 12.24 21.84 35.43
C SER A 202 12.40 21.16 36.79
N GLU A 203 11.38 20.43 37.26
CA GLU A 203 11.41 19.72 38.55
C GLU A 203 11.94 18.29 38.41
N ARG A 204 11.89 17.72 37.20
CA ARG A 204 12.36 16.35 36.90
C ARG A 204 13.28 16.34 35.67
N PRO A 205 14.60 16.54 35.84
CA PRO A 205 15.57 16.52 34.76
C PRO A 205 15.47 15.25 33.89
N GLY A 206 15.36 15.43 32.57
CA GLY A 206 15.19 14.34 31.61
C GLY A 206 13.75 13.91 31.36
N SER A 207 12.78 14.52 32.04
CA SER A 207 11.34 14.34 31.77
C SER A 207 10.74 15.54 31.03
N TYR A 208 9.60 15.34 30.38
CA TYR A 208 8.88 16.36 29.61
C TYR A 208 7.43 16.46 30.07
N LEU A 209 6.92 17.69 30.20
CA LEU A 209 5.56 17.96 30.68
C LEU A 209 4.49 17.56 29.65
N ASN A 210 4.80 17.61 28.36
CA ASN A 210 3.89 17.33 27.24
C ASN A 210 4.34 16.16 26.36
N GLY A 211 5.06 15.18 26.93
CA GLY A 211 5.62 14.06 26.16
C GLY A 211 4.57 13.25 25.38
N GLU A 212 3.39 13.02 25.95
CA GLU A 212 2.30 12.31 25.27
C GLU A 212 1.72 13.11 24.10
N GLU A 213 1.47 14.40 24.30
CA GLU A 213 1.01 15.32 23.25
C GLU A 213 2.02 15.39 22.10
N TYR A 214 3.31 15.53 22.42
CA TYR A 214 4.39 15.49 21.45
C TYR A 214 4.33 14.24 20.59
N LEU A 215 4.27 13.05 21.20
CA LEU A 215 4.25 11.77 20.47
C LEU A 215 3.01 11.60 19.58
N GLN A 216 1.89 12.22 19.93
CA GLN A 216 0.63 12.19 19.15
C GLN A 216 0.55 13.27 18.06
N ALA A 217 1.37 14.31 18.15
CA ALA A 217 1.48 15.36 17.15
C ALA A 217 2.22 14.87 15.89
N PRO A 218 1.91 15.43 14.71
CA PRO A 218 2.76 15.25 13.55
C PRO A 218 4.14 15.86 13.84
N ASN A 219 5.19 15.23 13.32
CA ASN A 219 6.55 15.74 13.39
C ASN A 219 7.26 15.40 12.09
N ILE A 220 7.82 16.41 11.44
CA ILE A 220 8.43 16.28 10.12
C ILE A 220 9.89 15.86 10.29
N GLY A 221 10.25 14.76 9.63
CA GLY A 221 11.62 14.28 9.51
C GLY A 221 12.05 14.28 8.05
N ILE A 222 13.31 14.62 7.81
CA ILE A 222 13.94 14.58 6.49
C ILE A 222 15.03 13.52 6.52
N PHE A 223 14.99 12.58 5.58
CA PHE A 223 15.87 11.43 5.56
C PHE A 223 16.50 11.20 4.18
N PRO A 224 17.77 10.77 4.10
CA PRO A 224 18.37 10.30 2.86
C PRO A 224 17.67 9.04 2.34
N ILE A 225 17.49 8.97 1.03
CA ILE A 225 17.28 7.69 0.35
C ILE A 225 18.65 7.10 0.04
N LYS A 226 18.88 5.87 0.51
CA LYS A 226 20.17 5.19 0.40
C LYS A 226 20.47 4.72 -1.03
N ASP A 227 21.75 4.62 -1.36
CA ASP A 227 22.19 3.96 -2.59
C ASP A 227 21.93 2.45 -2.52
N SER A 228 21.66 1.83 -3.67
CA SER A 228 21.36 0.40 -3.78
C SER A 228 22.51 -0.50 -3.30
N THR A 229 23.74 0.04 -3.26
CA THR A 229 24.95 -0.61 -2.77
C THR A 229 25.04 -0.62 -1.24
N GLU A 230 24.32 0.26 -0.54
CA GLU A 230 24.27 0.35 0.93
C GLU A 230 23.30 -0.67 1.56
N LYS A 231 22.84 -1.66 0.79
CA LYS A 231 21.90 -2.67 1.28
C LYS A 231 22.58 -3.60 2.27
N GLU A 232 22.16 -3.54 3.53
CA GLU A 232 22.57 -4.50 4.55
C GLU A 232 21.95 -5.88 4.29
N SER A 233 22.70 -6.94 4.61
CA SER A 233 22.26 -8.32 4.38
C SER A 233 20.97 -8.61 5.15
N GLY A 234 19.92 -8.99 4.42
CA GLY A 234 18.61 -9.31 5.00
C GLY A 234 17.69 -8.11 5.25
N GLN A 235 18.10 -6.88 4.92
CA GLN A 235 17.25 -5.70 5.04
C GLN A 235 16.74 -5.23 3.68
N GLU A 236 15.44 -4.97 3.57
CA GLU A 236 14.85 -4.31 2.41
C GLU A 236 14.90 -2.78 2.57
N PHE A 237 15.00 -2.06 1.45
CA PHE A 237 14.90 -0.60 1.48
C PHE A 237 13.48 -0.19 1.89
N PRO A 238 13.31 0.83 2.76
CA PRO A 238 11.99 1.36 3.09
C PRO A 238 11.19 1.69 1.82
N TYR A 239 9.99 1.15 1.71
CA TYR A 239 9.11 1.30 0.54
C TYR A 239 9.73 0.89 -0.81
N GLY A 240 10.82 0.12 -0.80
CA GLY A 240 11.60 -0.20 -2.00
C GLY A 240 12.33 0.99 -2.62
N ALA A 241 12.33 2.16 -1.96
CA ALA A 241 12.93 3.37 -2.48
C ALA A 241 14.46 3.32 -2.38
N MET A 242 15.16 3.54 -3.48
CA MET A 242 16.63 3.49 -3.54
C MET A 242 17.19 4.33 -4.67
N VAL A 243 18.46 4.70 -4.57
CA VAL A 243 19.21 5.34 -5.65
C VAL A 243 20.13 4.32 -6.31
N VAL A 244 20.17 4.28 -7.63
CA VAL A 244 21.07 3.40 -8.40
C VAL A 244 22.04 4.27 -9.19
N ARG A 245 23.33 4.19 -8.82
CA ARG A 245 24.41 4.89 -9.51
C ARG A 245 24.84 4.12 -10.74
N THR A 246 25.00 4.82 -11.87
CA THR A 246 25.48 4.22 -13.13
C THR A 246 26.96 4.51 -13.38
N ASN A 247 27.53 5.49 -12.68
CA ASN A 247 28.97 5.75 -12.68
C ASN A 247 29.61 5.07 -11.46
N THR A 248 29.69 3.74 -11.47
CA THR A 248 30.72 3.07 -10.68
C THR A 248 32.04 3.26 -11.40
N ASP A 249 32.99 3.90 -10.73
CA ASP A 249 34.37 4.02 -11.19
C ASP A 249 34.86 2.69 -11.75
N ILE A 250 35.39 2.74 -12.97
CA ILE A 250 36.37 1.78 -13.44
C ILE A 250 37.56 1.98 -12.51
N GLU A 251 37.67 1.17 -11.45
CA GLU A 251 38.92 1.01 -10.73
C GLU A 251 39.92 0.35 -11.70
N ASP A 252 40.61 1.17 -12.48
CA ASP A 252 41.94 0.83 -12.98
C ASP A 252 42.89 0.87 -11.77
N ASN A 253 43.16 -0.29 -11.18
CA ASN A 253 44.45 -0.66 -10.58
C ASN A 253 44.57 -2.18 -10.37
#